data_AF-A0A1V4W1Y2-F1
#
_entry.id   AF-A0A1V4W1Y2-F1
#
_cell.length_a   1.000
_cell.length_b   1.000
_cell.length_c   1.000
_cell.angle_alpha   90.00
_cell.angle_beta   90.00
_cell.angle_gamma   90.00
#
_symmetry.space_group_name_H-M   'P 1'
#
loop_
_entity.id
_entity.type
_entity.pdbx_description
1 polymer ?
#
loop_
_entity_poly.entity_id
_entity_poly.type
_entity_poly.pdbx_seq_one_letter_code
_entity_poly.pdbx_strand_id
1 'polypeptide(L)'
;MNDAVYKFKRYEDSSLSYTGINKHEGENVGGYDTVLTSDEYKKLFASQQESLAAVMQNFDDIPDVIDDFEDDDEEDDVPEEKPAKPSKAVVKTTFIKPEIRTPILQPATKVADPAGSPYQTNKNNQEISTIDYSEIKPGSSITHKSFGNGKVVRITEDKIIVSFGKAEKMFLFPDAIKNGFLKTEKH
;
A
#
# COMPACT_ATOMS: atom_id res chain seq x y z
N MET A 1 4.61 10.70 2.97
CA MET A 1 4.09 9.40 2.47
C MET A 1 5.19 8.35 2.59
N ASN A 2 4.94 7.19 3.20
CA ASN A 2 5.95 6.12 3.37
C ASN A 2 5.96 5.21 2.13
N ASP A 3 7.10 5.11 1.45
CA ASP A 3 7.27 4.39 0.18
C ASP A 3 7.01 2.88 0.31
N ALA A 4 7.40 2.27 1.44
CA ALA A 4 7.18 0.86 1.70
C ALA A 4 5.68 0.49 1.73
N VAL A 5 4.84 1.37 2.27
CA VAL A 5 3.39 1.14 2.36
C VAL A 5 2.72 1.28 1.00
N TYR A 6 3.14 2.28 0.21
CA TYR A 6 2.65 2.47 -1.15
C TYR A 6 2.99 1.27 -2.05
N LYS A 7 4.23 0.79 -1.95
CA LYS A 7 4.68 -0.41 -2.68
C LYS A 7 3.89 -1.65 -2.28
N PHE A 8 3.65 -1.88 -0.98
CA PHE A 8 2.87 -3.03 -0.53
C PHE A 8 1.47 -3.06 -1.14
N LYS A 9 0.71 -1.96 -1.05
CA LYS A 9 -0.65 -1.89 -1.61
C LYS A 9 -0.65 -2.11 -3.13
N ARG A 10 0.31 -1.51 -3.86
CA ARG A 10 0.40 -1.62 -5.32
C ARG A 10 0.80 -3.02 -5.80
N TYR A 11 1.73 -3.67 -5.11
CA TYR A 11 2.19 -5.01 -5.46
C TYR A 11 1.23 -6.10 -4.99
N GLU A 12 0.44 -5.87 -3.95
CA GLU A 12 -0.63 -6.77 -3.52
C GLU A 12 -1.76 -6.80 -4.57
N ASP A 13 -2.32 -5.65 -4.94
CA ASP A 13 -3.43 -5.55 -5.91
C ASP A 13 -3.06 -6.16 -7.28
N SER A 14 -1.83 -5.92 -7.75
CA SER A 14 -1.33 -6.46 -9.03
C SER A 14 -1.09 -7.98 -8.97
N SER A 15 -0.64 -8.50 -7.83
CA SER A 15 -0.44 -9.95 -7.66
C SER A 15 -1.77 -10.71 -7.57
N LEU A 16 -2.79 -10.09 -6.96
CA LEU A 16 -4.08 -10.71 -6.76
C LEU A 16 -4.87 -10.79 -8.08
N SER A 17 -4.87 -9.71 -8.85
CA SER A 17 -5.52 -9.65 -10.17
C SER A 17 -4.98 -10.67 -11.16
N TYR A 18 -3.67 -10.95 -11.16
CA TYR A 18 -3.08 -11.98 -12.04
C TYR A 18 -3.63 -13.40 -11.77
N THR A 19 -3.96 -13.70 -10.51
CA THR A 19 -4.57 -14.99 -10.14
C THR A 19 -6.08 -15.07 -10.43
N GLY A 20 -6.67 -13.99 -10.97
CA GLY A 20 -8.11 -13.89 -11.24
C GLY A 20 -8.97 -13.69 -9.99
N ILE A 21 -8.35 -13.43 -8.83
CA ILE A 21 -9.05 -13.16 -7.58
C ILE A 21 -8.95 -11.65 -7.32
N ASN A 22 -10.07 -10.92 -7.35
CA ASN A 22 -10.07 -9.50 -6.96
C ASN A 22 -10.73 -9.35 -5.59
N LYS A 23 -9.94 -9.34 -4.51
CA LYS A 23 -10.47 -9.10 -3.15
C LYS A 23 -10.60 -7.61 -2.81
N HIS A 24 -10.10 -6.74 -3.66
CA HIS A 24 -10.11 -5.29 -3.47
C HIS A 24 -11.23 -4.62 -4.30
N GLU A 25 -12.12 -5.41 -4.89
CA GLU A 25 -13.28 -4.90 -5.60
C GLU A 25 -14.18 -4.12 -4.63
N GLY A 26 -14.39 -2.83 -4.92
CA GLY A 26 -15.20 -1.94 -4.10
C GLY A 26 -14.50 -1.40 -2.84
N GLU A 27 -13.23 -1.73 -2.61
CA GLU A 27 -12.46 -1.11 -1.52
C GLU A 27 -12.16 0.37 -1.85
N ASN A 28 -11.96 1.17 -0.81
CA ASN A 28 -11.55 2.56 -0.98
C ASN A 28 -10.15 2.63 -1.63
N VAL A 29 -9.99 3.60 -2.53
CA VAL A 29 -8.78 3.81 -3.31
C VAL A 29 -8.06 5.03 -2.80
N GLY A 30 -6.74 4.94 -2.61
CA GLY A 30 -5.89 6.08 -2.30
C GLY A 30 -4.91 5.86 -1.15
N GLY A 31 -4.29 6.95 -0.71
CA GLY A 31 -3.33 6.97 0.39
C GLY A 31 -3.98 7.17 1.76
N TYR A 32 -3.17 7.40 2.80
CA TYR A 32 -3.68 7.68 4.15
C TYR A 32 -4.53 8.94 4.24
N ASP A 33 -4.06 10.04 3.62
CA ASP A 33 -4.71 11.35 3.73
C ASP A 33 -5.76 11.59 2.63
N THR A 34 -5.73 10.79 1.56
CA THR A 34 -6.61 10.93 0.39
C THR A 34 -7.28 9.60 0.12
N VAL A 35 -8.27 9.25 0.95
CA VAL A 35 -9.09 8.03 0.78
C VAL A 35 -10.34 8.41 0.00
N LEU A 36 -10.50 7.83 -1.19
CA LEU A 36 -11.72 7.97 -2.00
C LEU A 36 -12.49 6.66 -2.03
N THR A 37 -13.82 6.77 -2.09
CA THR A 37 -14.66 5.60 -2.37
C THR A 37 -14.48 5.15 -3.82
N SER A 38 -14.69 3.86 -4.10
CA SER A 38 -14.57 3.32 -5.47
C SER A 38 -15.46 4.07 -6.47
N ASP A 39 -16.69 4.42 -6.06
CA ASP A 39 -17.64 5.18 -6.87
C ASP A 39 -17.17 6.60 -7.17
N GLU A 40 -16.60 7.29 -6.18
CA GLU A 40 -16.07 8.64 -6.33
C GLU A 40 -14.84 8.65 -7.24
N TYR A 41 -13.94 7.68 -7.06
CA TYR A 41 -12.79 7.49 -7.94
C TYR A 41 -13.22 7.31 -9.40
N LYS A 42 -14.24 6.47 -9.65
CA LYS A 42 -14.76 6.23 -11.00
C LYS A 42 -15.34 7.49 -11.64
N LYS A 43 -16.04 8.34 -10.86
CA LYS A 43 -16.59 9.62 -11.35
C LYS A 43 -15.48 10.60 -11.72
N LEU A 44 -14.51 10.80 -10.83
CA LEU A 44 -13.39 11.70 -11.08
C LEU A 44 -12.54 11.24 -12.28
N PHE A 45 -12.33 9.93 -12.40
CA PHE A 45 -11.66 9.33 -13.54
C PHE A 45 -12.41 9.60 -14.85
N ALA A 46 -13.74 9.45 -14.86
CA ALA A 46 -14.56 9.77 -16.03
C ALA A 46 -14.42 11.26 -16.44
N SER A 47 -14.54 12.19 -15.49
CA SER A 47 -14.39 13.63 -15.77
C SER A 47 -12.99 14.02 -16.27
N GLN A 48 -11.94 13.36 -15.76
CA GLN A 48 -10.60 13.54 -16.28
C GLN A 48 -10.48 13.05 -17.74
N GLN A 49 -11.07 11.89 -18.04
CA GLN A 49 -11.05 11.32 -19.39
C GLN A 49 -11.81 12.21 -20.39
N GLU A 50 -12.96 12.76 -19.99
CA GLU A 50 -13.73 13.71 -20.79
C GLU A 50 -12.91 14.98 -21.11
N SER A 51 -12.20 15.50 -20.11
CA SER A 51 -11.34 16.68 -20.28
C SER A 51 -10.17 16.40 -21.22
N LEU A 52 -9.54 15.22 -21.09
CA LEU A 52 -8.44 14.80 -21.98
C LEU A 52 -8.93 14.65 -23.42
N ALA A 53 -10.07 14.00 -23.63
CA ALA A 53 -10.67 13.83 -24.94
C ALA A 53 -11.03 15.17 -25.59
N ALA A 54 -11.59 16.11 -24.83
CA ALA A 54 -11.89 17.46 -25.34
C ALA A 54 -10.63 18.21 -25.78
N VAL A 55 -9.51 18.09 -25.04
CA VAL A 55 -8.24 18.69 -25.47
C VAL A 55 -7.73 18.06 -26.75
N MET A 56 -7.80 16.73 -26.90
CA MET A 56 -7.40 16.04 -28.13
C MET A 56 -8.23 16.47 -29.34
N GLN A 57 -9.56 16.64 -29.17
CA GLN A 57 -10.43 17.10 -30.24
C GLN A 57 -10.10 18.54 -30.69
N ASN A 58 -9.69 19.41 -29.77
CA ASN A 58 -9.25 20.76 -30.12
C ASN A 58 -7.96 20.81 -30.95
N PHE A 59 -7.15 19.74 -30.96
CA PHE A 59 -5.96 19.66 -31.83
C PHE A 59 -6.32 19.34 -33.28
N ASP A 60 -7.38 18.56 -33.51
CA ASP A 60 -7.84 18.20 -34.85
C ASP A 60 -8.58 19.36 -35.55
N ASP A 61 -9.10 20.32 -34.78
CA ASP A 61 -9.79 21.52 -35.28
C ASP A 61 -8.83 22.72 -35.50
N ILE A 62 -7.50 22.52 -35.34
CA ILE A 62 -6.50 23.53 -35.69
C ILE A 62 -6.35 23.51 -37.22
N PRO A 63 -6.62 24.62 -37.94
CA PRO A 63 -6.40 24.66 -39.38
C PRO A 63 -4.90 24.43 -39.68
N ASP A 64 -4.62 23.50 -40.60
CA ASP A 64 -3.27 23.16 -41.15
C ASP A 64 -2.56 24.34 -41.85
N VAL A 65 -3.04 25.57 -41.70
CA VAL A 65 -2.57 26.75 -42.43
C VAL A 65 -1.65 27.57 -41.54
N ILE A 66 -0.39 27.14 -41.45
CA ILE A 66 0.77 28.05 -41.42
C ILE A 66 1.91 27.38 -42.20
N ASP A 67 1.72 27.29 -43.51
CA ASP A 67 2.79 27.08 -44.49
C ASP A 67 2.80 28.36 -45.34
N ASP A 68 3.41 29.43 -44.81
CA ASP A 68 3.81 30.65 -45.55
C ASP A 68 4.54 31.63 -44.62
N PHE A 69 5.58 31.16 -43.92
CA PHE A 69 6.67 32.07 -43.57
C PHE A 69 7.64 32.00 -44.75
N GLU A 70 7.46 32.91 -45.71
CA GLU A 70 8.47 33.18 -46.73
C GLU A 70 9.82 33.40 -46.03
N ASP A 71 10.80 32.61 -46.48
CA ASP A 71 12.24 32.78 -46.25
C ASP A 71 12.62 34.20 -46.69
N ASP A 72 12.68 35.14 -45.75
CA ASP A 72 13.35 36.44 -45.95
C ASP A 72 14.74 36.35 -45.33
N ASP A 73 15.68 35.95 -46.19
CA ASP A 73 17.12 35.92 -45.96
C ASP A 73 17.64 37.32 -45.56
N GLU A 74 17.71 37.65 -44.27
CA GLU A 74 18.63 38.67 -43.77
C GLU A 74 19.35 38.18 -42.51
N GLU A 75 20.61 37.77 -42.69
CA GLU A 75 21.59 37.71 -41.60
C GLU A 75 21.76 39.11 -41.00
N ASP A 76 21.51 39.26 -39.70
CA ASP A 76 22.55 39.62 -38.74
C ASP A 76 21.97 39.91 -37.34
N ASP A 77 22.81 39.55 -36.37
CA ASP A 77 22.80 39.91 -34.96
C ASP A 77 21.76 39.28 -34.03
N VAL A 78 22.27 38.41 -33.16
CA VAL A 78 21.61 37.79 -32.02
C VAL A 78 21.61 38.79 -30.85
N PRO A 79 20.47 39.33 -30.38
CA PRO A 79 20.42 40.05 -29.12
C PRO A 79 19.96 39.07 -28.04
N GLU A 80 20.89 38.68 -27.19
CA GLU A 80 20.63 37.91 -25.98
C GLU A 80 19.89 38.78 -24.95
N GLU A 81 18.56 38.74 -24.87
CA GLU A 81 17.78 39.29 -23.74
C GLU A 81 16.56 38.45 -23.32
N LYS A 82 16.74 37.72 -22.20
CA LYS A 82 15.85 37.43 -21.04
C LYS A 82 14.39 36.96 -21.25
N PRO A 83 13.91 36.00 -20.43
CA PRO A 83 12.57 35.44 -20.56
C PRO A 83 11.48 36.44 -20.14
N ALA A 84 10.76 36.98 -21.12
CA ALA A 84 9.52 37.73 -20.93
C ALA A 84 8.29 36.83 -21.17
N LYS A 85 7.30 37.02 -20.30
CA LYS A 85 6.10 36.20 -20.06
C LYS A 85 5.17 36.07 -21.28
N PRO A 86 4.42 34.95 -21.42
CA PRO A 86 3.37 34.85 -22.42
C PRO A 86 2.18 35.78 -22.10
N SER A 87 1.67 36.42 -23.16
CA SER A 87 0.56 37.37 -23.16
C SER A 87 -0.80 36.67 -23.05
N LYS A 88 -1.79 37.45 -22.60
CA LYS A 88 -3.09 37.02 -22.08
C LYS A 88 -4.07 36.62 -23.19
N ALA A 89 -4.47 35.35 -23.25
CA ALA A 89 -5.76 34.95 -23.80
C ALA A 89 -6.78 34.84 -22.66
N VAL A 90 -7.87 35.60 -22.76
CA VAL A 90 -8.92 35.72 -21.75
C VAL A 90 -9.87 34.53 -21.85
N VAL A 91 -9.67 33.51 -21.02
CA VAL A 91 -10.71 32.53 -20.69
C VAL A 91 -11.37 32.97 -19.38
N LYS A 92 -12.66 33.31 -19.43
CA LYS A 92 -13.45 33.61 -18.23
C LYS A 92 -13.74 32.30 -17.48
N THR A 93 -12.78 31.81 -16.72
CA THR A 93 -13.00 30.79 -15.69
C THR A 93 -13.41 31.49 -14.41
N THR A 94 -14.69 31.38 -14.06
CA THR A 94 -15.19 31.71 -12.73
C THR A 94 -14.58 30.74 -11.73
N PHE A 95 -13.52 31.17 -11.05
CA PHE A 95 -12.96 30.49 -9.89
C PHE A 95 -13.96 30.59 -8.73
N ILE A 96 -14.78 29.57 -8.54
CA ILE A 96 -15.49 29.38 -7.27
C ILE A 96 -14.46 28.81 -6.30
N LYS A 97 -13.99 29.64 -5.38
CA LYS A 97 -13.17 29.24 -4.23
C LYS A 97 -14.03 28.37 -3.32
N PRO A 98 -13.73 27.07 -3.09
CA PRO A 98 -14.36 26.34 -2.01
C PRO A 98 -13.82 26.91 -0.69
N GLU A 99 -14.70 27.59 0.04
CA GLU A 99 -14.41 28.10 1.37
C GLU A 99 -14.45 26.92 2.35
N ILE A 100 -13.32 26.25 2.50
CA ILE A 100 -13.17 25.15 3.47
C ILE A 100 -13.13 25.78 4.87
N ARG A 101 -14.27 25.72 5.56
CA ARG A 101 -14.34 25.96 7.00
C ARG A 101 -13.60 24.82 7.70
N THR A 102 -12.44 25.12 8.27
CA THR A 102 -11.71 24.19 9.13
C THR A 102 -12.44 24.05 10.46
N PRO A 103 -12.90 22.84 10.86
CA PRO A 103 -13.11 22.57 12.28
C PRO A 103 -11.74 22.38 12.93
N ILE A 104 -11.42 23.24 13.90
CA ILE A 104 -10.28 23.06 14.79
C ILE A 104 -10.56 21.82 15.65
N LEU A 105 -9.84 20.73 15.40
CA LEU A 105 -9.76 19.60 16.31
C LEU A 105 -8.36 19.57 16.92
N GLN A 106 -8.32 19.68 18.24
CA GLN A 106 -7.10 19.70 19.04
C GLN A 106 -6.37 18.35 18.94
N PRO A 107 -5.03 18.33 18.98
CA PRO A 107 -4.28 17.09 19.03
C PRO A 107 -4.36 16.48 20.44
N ALA A 108 -5.19 15.45 20.61
CA ALA A 108 -5.08 14.58 21.78
C ALA A 108 -3.88 13.63 21.57
N THR A 109 -2.75 13.98 22.17
CA THR A 109 -1.58 13.12 22.30
C THR A 109 -1.93 11.92 23.18
N LYS A 110 -1.94 10.72 22.59
CA LYS A 110 -1.55 9.49 23.28
C LYS A 110 -0.66 8.69 22.35
N VAL A 111 0.63 8.69 22.70
CA VAL A 111 1.64 7.80 22.12
C VAL A 111 1.19 6.36 22.33
N ALA A 112 1.11 5.59 21.24
CA ALA A 112 0.94 4.15 21.29
C ALA A 112 2.21 3.52 20.71
N ASP A 113 2.80 2.61 21.49
CA ASP A 113 4.05 1.92 21.24
C ASP A 113 4.08 1.16 19.89
N PRO A 114 5.25 1.03 19.23
CA PRO A 114 5.36 0.27 18.00
C PRO A 114 5.53 -1.21 18.34
N ALA A 115 4.45 -1.97 18.34
CA ALA A 115 4.53 -3.42 18.49
C ALA A 115 3.47 -4.12 17.62
N GLY A 116 3.94 -4.86 16.61
CA GLY A 116 3.13 -5.88 15.95
C GLY A 116 3.35 -5.96 14.45
N SER A 117 4.35 -6.71 14.04
CA SER A 117 4.42 -7.27 12.68
C SER A 117 3.17 -8.13 12.43
N PRO A 118 2.40 -7.92 11.35
CA PRO A 118 1.31 -8.81 11.01
C PRO A 118 1.89 -10.07 10.36
N TYR A 119 2.06 -11.13 11.16
CA TYR A 119 2.16 -12.48 10.63
C TYR A 119 0.84 -12.79 9.92
N GLN A 120 0.92 -12.93 8.59
CA GLN A 120 -0.13 -13.44 7.73
C GLN A 120 -0.56 -14.84 8.20
N THR A 121 -1.77 -14.98 8.73
CA THR A 121 -2.38 -16.28 9.01
C THR A 121 -3.02 -16.82 7.74
N ASN A 122 -2.32 -17.70 7.04
CA ASN A 122 -2.94 -18.54 6.02
C ASN A 122 -3.91 -19.49 6.71
N LYS A 123 -5.22 -19.25 6.51
CA LYS A 123 -6.30 -20.16 6.92
C LYS A 123 -6.28 -21.41 6.05
N ASN A 124 -5.45 -22.40 6.41
CA ASN A 124 -5.67 -23.77 6.00
C ASN A 124 -6.42 -24.48 7.11
N ASN A 125 -7.71 -24.69 6.86
CA ASN A 125 -8.59 -25.52 7.66
C ASN A 125 -8.12 -26.97 7.51
N GLN A 126 -7.26 -27.45 8.41
CA GLN A 126 -6.90 -28.85 8.48
C GLN A 126 -7.20 -29.38 9.87
N GLU A 127 -8.16 -30.31 9.85
CA GLU A 127 -8.49 -31.36 10.81
C GLU A 127 -7.84 -31.21 12.20
N ILE A 128 -8.71 -30.92 13.16
CA ILE A 128 -8.40 -30.82 14.59
C ILE A 128 -8.05 -32.23 15.08
N SER A 129 -6.82 -32.66 14.84
CA SER A 129 -6.23 -33.73 15.63
C SER A 129 -6.21 -33.24 17.08
N THR A 130 -6.85 -33.99 17.97
CA THR A 130 -6.83 -33.76 19.41
C THR A 130 -5.42 -34.04 19.91
N ILE A 131 -4.51 -33.11 19.66
CA ILE A 131 -3.13 -33.16 20.13
C ILE A 131 -3.20 -32.89 21.63
N ASP A 132 -2.78 -33.87 22.43
CA ASP A 132 -2.66 -33.70 23.87
C ASP A 132 -1.46 -32.79 24.15
N TYR A 133 -1.72 -31.63 24.75
CA TYR A 133 -0.71 -30.63 25.08
C TYR A 133 -0.07 -30.87 26.46
N SER A 134 -0.53 -31.87 27.20
CA SER A 134 -0.10 -32.16 28.59
C SER A 134 1.37 -32.60 28.70
N GLU A 135 1.96 -33.05 27.61
CA GLU A 135 3.37 -33.47 27.55
C GLU A 135 4.36 -32.29 27.53
N ILE A 136 3.85 -31.06 27.34
CA ILE A 136 4.69 -29.89 27.13
C ILE A 136 4.89 -29.18 28.46
N LYS A 137 6.05 -29.42 29.07
CA LYS A 137 6.51 -28.76 30.30
C LYS A 137 7.72 -27.88 29.99
N PRO A 138 8.01 -26.88 30.84
CA PRO A 138 9.28 -26.17 30.77
C PRO A 138 10.44 -27.18 30.80
N GLY A 139 11.33 -27.09 29.83
CA GLY A 139 12.46 -28.00 29.65
C GLY A 139 12.26 -29.10 28.59
N SER A 140 11.05 -29.30 28.05
CA SER A 140 10.82 -30.27 26.97
C SER A 140 11.55 -29.90 25.67
N SER A 141 12.00 -30.92 24.93
CA SER A 141 12.58 -30.76 23.59
C SER A 141 11.48 -30.61 22.54
N ILE A 142 11.61 -29.61 21.68
CA ILE A 142 10.67 -29.30 20.61
C ILE A 142 11.45 -29.00 19.34
N THR A 143 10.92 -29.44 18.19
CA THR A 143 11.56 -29.23 16.90
C THR A 143 10.71 -28.31 16.03
N HIS A 144 11.31 -27.23 15.52
CA HIS A 144 10.70 -26.26 14.62
C HIS A 144 11.16 -26.47 13.18
N LYS A 145 10.26 -26.29 12.20
CA LYS A 145 10.54 -26.53 10.77
C LYS A 145 11.76 -25.76 10.23
N SER A 146 11.93 -24.51 10.65
CA SER A 146 13.02 -23.63 10.14
C SER A 146 14.15 -23.39 11.15
N PHE A 147 13.92 -23.66 12.44
CA PHE A 147 14.90 -23.33 13.50
C PHE A 147 15.55 -24.59 14.09
N GLY A 148 15.07 -25.78 13.70
CA GLY A 148 15.57 -27.05 14.20
C GLY A 148 15.16 -27.31 15.64
N ASN A 149 16.01 -28.02 16.36
CA ASN A 149 15.75 -28.48 17.73
C ASN A 149 15.91 -27.32 18.71
N GLY A 150 14.94 -27.18 19.61
CA GLY A 150 14.91 -26.17 20.65
C GLY A 150 14.39 -26.73 21.96
N LYS A 151 14.63 -25.98 23.04
CA LYS A 151 14.20 -26.35 24.38
C LYS A 151 13.19 -25.34 24.90
N VAL A 152 12.10 -25.80 25.50
CA VAL A 152 11.11 -24.91 26.10
C VAL A 152 11.73 -24.25 27.33
N VAL A 153 11.82 -22.92 27.34
CA VAL A 153 12.33 -22.15 28.47
C VAL A 153 11.19 -21.89 29.45
N ARG A 154 10.08 -21.36 28.95
CA ARG A 154 8.91 -21.00 29.76
C ARG A 154 7.63 -21.12 28.95
N ILE A 155 6.56 -21.51 29.63
CA ILE A 155 5.20 -21.55 29.09
C ILE A 155 4.38 -20.55 29.89
N THR A 156 3.71 -19.65 29.18
CA THR A 156 2.67 -18.75 29.69
C THR A 156 1.32 -19.23 29.12
N GLU A 157 0.20 -18.72 29.63
CA GLU A 157 -1.16 -19.08 29.21
C GLU A 157 -1.33 -19.06 27.67
N ASP A 158 -0.90 -17.98 27.00
CA ASP A 158 -1.10 -17.81 25.54
C ASP A 158 0.16 -18.00 24.69
N LYS A 159 1.33 -18.15 25.32
CA LYS A 159 2.64 -18.06 24.63
C LYS A 159 3.63 -19.07 25.19
N ILE A 160 4.43 -19.63 24.29
CA ILE A 160 5.55 -20.51 24.63
C ILE A 160 6.87 -19.88 24.17
N ILE A 161 7.87 -19.89 25.04
CA ILE A 161 9.22 -19.39 24.76
C ILE A 161 10.15 -20.60 24.59
N VAL A 162 10.76 -20.71 23.42
CA VAL A 162 11.66 -21.80 23.05
C VAL A 162 13.03 -21.24 22.72
N SER A 163 14.08 -21.81 23.31
CA SER A 163 15.46 -21.48 22.98
C SER A 163 15.98 -22.40 21.87
N PHE A 164 16.46 -21.80 20.79
CA PHE A 164 17.16 -22.46 19.69
C PHE A 164 18.63 -22.05 19.74
N GLY A 165 19.45 -22.87 20.41
CA GLY A 165 20.87 -22.57 20.62
C GLY A 165 21.07 -21.27 21.41
N LYS A 166 21.46 -20.19 20.73
CA LYS A 166 21.72 -18.86 21.32
C LYS A 166 20.54 -17.88 21.21
N ALA A 167 19.48 -18.24 20.49
CA ALA A 167 18.35 -17.36 20.23
C ALA A 167 17.08 -17.89 20.91
N GLU A 168 16.35 -17.00 21.58
CA GLU A 168 15.03 -17.32 22.12
C GLU A 168 13.94 -16.81 21.18
N LYS A 169 12.90 -17.61 20.99
CA LYS A 169 11.75 -17.27 20.17
C LYS A 169 10.45 -17.54 20.91
N MET A 170 9.53 -16.62 20.75
CA MET A 170 8.20 -16.70 21.32
C MET A 170 7.22 -17.15 20.24
N PHE A 171 6.37 -18.11 20.55
CA PHE A 171 5.31 -18.58 19.68
C PHE A 171 3.98 -18.55 20.43
N LEU A 172 2.89 -18.42 19.69
CA LEU A 172 1.54 -18.47 20.24
C LEU A 172 1.20 -19.92 20.59
N PHE A 173 0.72 -20.19 21.80
CA PHE A 173 0.39 -21.54 22.27
C PHE A 173 -1.11 -21.62 22.52
N PRO A 174 -1.82 -22.67 22.06
CA PRO A 174 -1.34 -23.90 21.40
C PRO A 174 -1.17 -23.80 19.88
N ASP A 175 -1.43 -22.64 19.28
CA ASP A 175 -1.51 -22.46 17.82
C ASP A 175 -0.23 -22.85 17.07
N ALA A 176 0.94 -22.63 17.69
CA ALA A 176 2.22 -23.03 17.11
C ALA A 176 2.31 -24.54 16.86
N ILE A 177 1.64 -25.35 17.67
CA ILE A 177 1.62 -26.81 17.54
C ILE A 177 0.52 -27.22 16.56
N LYS A 178 -0.68 -26.62 16.69
CA LYS A 178 -1.80 -26.86 15.77
C LYS A 178 -1.43 -26.58 14.32
N ASN A 179 -0.73 -25.47 14.07
CA ASN A 179 -0.28 -25.08 12.75
C ASN A 179 0.99 -25.83 12.30
N GLY A 180 1.51 -26.74 13.12
CA GLY A 180 2.69 -27.56 12.80
C GLY A 180 4.01 -26.80 12.76
N PHE A 181 4.08 -25.58 13.32
CA PHE A 181 5.34 -24.85 13.48
C PHE A 181 6.25 -25.55 14.49
N LEU A 182 5.69 -26.02 15.59
CA LEU A 182 6.38 -26.73 16.65
C LEU A 182 5.90 -28.19 16.71
N LYS A 183 6.83 -29.13 16.68
CA LYS A 183 6.58 -30.56 16.83
C LYS A 183 7.25 -31.05 18.11
N THR A 184 6.51 -31.79 18.94
CA THR A 184 7.11 -32.49 20.07
C THR A 184 7.79 -33.76 19.58
N GLU A 185 9.02 -33.99 20.04
CA GLU A 185 9.68 -35.27 19.83
C GLU A 185 9.08 -36.25 20.84
N LYS A 186 8.19 -37.14 20.37
CA LYS A 186 7.71 -38.26 21.18
C LYS A 186 8.86 -39.22 21.40
N HIS A 187 9.22 -39.47 22.65
CA HIS A 187 10.06 -40.59 23.05
C HIS A 187 9.20 -41.83 23.27
#